data_AF-A0A2E5ENR6-F1
#
_entry.id   AF-A0A2E5ENR6-F1
#
_cell.length_a   1.000
_cell.length_b   1.000
_cell.length_c   1.000
_cell.angle_alpha   90.00
_cell.angle_beta   90.00
_cell.angle_gamma   90.00
#
_symmetry.space_group_name_H-M   'P 1'
#
loop_
_entity.id
_entity.type
_entity.pdbx_description
1 polymer ?
#
loop_
_entity_poly.entity_id
_entity_poly.type
_entity_poly.pdbx_seq_one_letter_code
_entity_poly.pdbx_strand_id
1 'polypeptide(L)'
;MLRSSTHSSPTTKQLVTFAAFLLVASPVPAGTNETPVTITRITVNANQTELEWHGGIAPYRIPWRTDLASGSWADVGGATSDTNRLTIVNESKDFFRVVADGAAAETARYEVIFNSTWSRSTHPIQFPSGAHYSGLIGGTHNTQFSMWMPGALATAGIEQVAEIAGFPFAGSGPVPPLGTATFRRIDN
;
A
#
# COMPACT_ATOMS: atom_id res chain seq x y z
N MET A 1 -23.25 31.28 19.11
CA MET A 1 -23.16 32.70 19.52
C MET A 1 -21.84 32.87 20.25
N LEU A 2 -21.08 33.94 19.95
CA LEU A 2 -19.85 34.50 20.57
C LEU A 2 -18.80 34.75 19.47
N ARG A 3 -18.69 35.99 18.97
CA ARG A 3 -17.96 37.17 19.50
C ARG A 3 -16.44 36.97 19.55
N SER A 4 -15.78 37.83 18.78
CA SER A 4 -14.34 38.07 18.72
C SER A 4 -13.77 38.50 20.08
N SER A 5 -12.62 37.93 20.46
CA SER A 5 -11.61 38.63 21.25
C SER A 5 -10.22 38.11 20.88
N THR A 6 -9.34 39.04 20.52
CA THR A 6 -7.91 38.86 20.32
C THR A 6 -7.21 38.52 21.64
N HIS A 7 -6.72 37.28 21.82
CA HIS A 7 -5.59 36.99 22.71
C HIS A 7 -4.95 35.63 22.39
N SER A 8 -3.62 35.62 22.36
CA SER A 8 -2.76 34.47 22.06
C SER A 8 -2.78 33.41 23.17
N SER A 9 -3.02 32.14 22.83
CA SER A 9 -2.49 30.98 23.57
C SER A 9 -2.60 29.69 22.72
N PRO A 10 -1.59 28.80 22.72
CA PRO A 10 -1.55 27.64 21.82
C PRO A 10 -2.46 26.55 22.39
N THR A 11 -3.67 26.45 21.85
CA THR A 11 -4.65 25.47 22.35
C THR A 11 -5.15 24.63 21.18
N THR A 12 -4.70 23.38 21.16
CA THR A 12 -5.34 22.19 20.58
C THR A 12 -6.49 22.47 19.61
N LYS A 13 -6.17 22.73 18.33
CA LYS A 13 -7.15 22.67 17.25
C LYS A 13 -7.47 21.18 17.02
N GLN A 14 -8.53 20.68 17.64
CA GLN A 14 -9.09 19.39 17.24
C GLN A 14 -9.69 19.54 15.85
N LEU A 15 -9.34 18.63 14.94
CA LEU A 15 -9.89 18.57 13.59
C LEU A 15 -11.41 18.37 13.68
N VAL A 16 -12.16 19.42 13.35
CA VAL A 16 -13.56 19.31 12.97
C VAL A 16 -13.58 18.80 11.53
N THR A 17 -14.33 17.73 11.30
CA THR A 17 -14.35 16.91 10.07
C THR A 17 -14.27 17.74 8.79
N PHE A 18 -13.14 17.58 8.09
CA PHE A 18 -12.90 18.13 6.76
C PHE A 18 -13.16 17.07 5.69
N ALA A 19 -13.67 17.52 4.54
CA ALA A 19 -13.78 16.75 3.31
C ALA A 19 -12.43 16.67 2.58
N ALA A 20 -11.34 16.33 3.28
CA ALA A 20 -10.12 15.90 2.60
C ALA A 20 -10.38 14.46 2.13
N PHE A 21 -10.70 14.28 0.85
CA PHE A 21 -10.89 12.94 0.31
C PHE A 21 -9.56 12.20 0.29
N LEU A 22 -9.46 11.25 1.21
CA LEU A 22 -8.35 10.35 1.40
C LEU A 22 -8.19 9.46 0.18
N LEU A 23 -7.02 9.52 -0.43
CA LEU A 23 -6.59 8.47 -1.31
C LEU A 23 -5.39 7.75 -0.71
N VAL A 24 -5.67 6.68 0.02
CA VAL A 24 -4.66 5.74 0.51
C VAL A 24 -4.67 4.52 -0.40
N ALA A 25 -3.69 4.44 -1.29
CA ALA A 25 -3.23 3.14 -1.75
C ALA A 25 -2.19 2.67 -0.72
N SER A 26 -2.62 1.90 0.28
CA SER A 26 -1.68 1.02 0.96
C SER A 26 -1.13 0.05 -0.10
N PRO A 27 0.14 -0.38 -0.06
CA PRO A 27 0.54 -1.54 -0.83
C PRO A 27 -0.44 -2.65 -0.45
N VAL A 28 -1.27 -3.07 -1.41
CA VAL A 28 -2.05 -4.28 -1.27
C VAL A 28 -1.02 -5.35 -0.94
N PRO A 29 -1.09 -6.05 0.22
CA PRO A 29 -0.28 -7.23 0.42
C PRO A 29 -0.49 -8.08 -0.82
N ALA A 30 0.60 -8.44 -1.50
CA ALA A 30 0.56 -9.08 -2.80
C ALA A 30 -0.60 -10.09 -2.83
N GLY A 31 -1.54 -9.83 -3.73
CA GLY A 31 -2.89 -10.39 -3.64
C GLY A 31 -2.82 -11.91 -3.52
N THR A 32 -3.70 -12.51 -2.72
CA THR A 32 -3.77 -13.95 -2.44
C THR A 32 -4.06 -14.84 -3.67
N ASN A 33 -3.91 -14.32 -4.89
CA ASN A 33 -3.92 -15.04 -6.15
C ASN A 33 -2.50 -15.42 -6.62
N GLU A 34 -1.52 -15.43 -5.72
CA GLU A 34 -0.22 -16.02 -6.03
C GLU A 34 -0.33 -17.54 -6.11
N THR A 35 -0.01 -18.09 -7.28
CA THR A 35 0.21 -19.53 -7.38
C THR A 35 1.40 -19.88 -6.48
N PRO A 36 1.31 -20.89 -5.59
CA PRO A 36 2.44 -21.24 -4.76
C PRO A 36 3.62 -21.72 -5.62
N VAL A 37 4.85 -21.38 -5.21
CA VAL A 37 6.06 -21.89 -5.86
C VAL A 37 6.03 -23.41 -5.85
N THR A 38 6.11 -24.00 -7.04
CA THR A 38 6.13 -25.44 -7.24
C THR A 38 7.33 -25.81 -8.09
N ILE A 39 8.20 -26.68 -7.58
CA ILE A 39 9.29 -27.26 -8.37
C ILE A 39 8.67 -28.20 -9.41
N THR A 40 8.87 -27.91 -10.69
CA THR A 40 8.27 -28.63 -11.81
C THR A 40 9.22 -29.66 -12.41
N ARG A 41 10.54 -29.41 -12.34
CA ARG A 41 11.56 -30.33 -12.83
C ARG A 41 12.80 -30.32 -11.94
N ILE A 42 13.38 -31.50 -11.77
CA ILE A 42 14.71 -31.68 -11.21
C ILE A 42 15.48 -32.56 -12.18
N THR A 43 16.55 -32.04 -12.77
CA THR A 43 17.44 -32.79 -13.67
C THR A 43 18.80 -32.92 -13.00
N VAL A 44 19.35 -34.13 -12.93
CA VAL A 44 20.71 -34.36 -12.40
C VAL A 44 21.61 -34.88 -13.52
N ASN A 45 22.67 -34.14 -13.83
CA ASN A 45 23.66 -34.47 -14.86
C ASN A 45 25.06 -34.43 -14.24
N ALA A 46 25.73 -35.59 -14.17
CA ALA A 46 27.03 -35.73 -13.49
C ALA A 46 27.01 -35.17 -12.05
N ASN A 47 27.64 -34.02 -11.81
CA ASN A 47 27.69 -33.32 -10.52
C ASN A 47 26.81 -32.06 -10.46
N GLN A 48 25.98 -31.84 -11.47
CA GLN A 48 25.08 -30.68 -11.55
C GLN A 48 23.64 -31.11 -11.34
N THR A 49 22.91 -30.30 -10.57
CA THR A 49 21.46 -30.38 -10.45
C THR A 49 20.85 -29.10 -11.02
N GLU A 50 19.93 -29.26 -11.96
CA GLU A 50 19.08 -28.19 -12.46
C GLU A 50 17.72 -28.29 -11.79
N LEU A 51 17.28 -27.19 -11.18
CA LEU A 51 15.93 -27.02 -10.66
C LEU A 51 15.16 -26.13 -11.62
N GLU A 52 13.94 -26.52 -11.98
CA GLU A 52 12.96 -25.65 -12.63
C GLU A 52 11.74 -25.52 -11.71
N TRP A 53 11.16 -24.33 -11.65
CA TRP A 53 9.96 -24.05 -10.87
C TRP A 53 8.99 -23.17 -11.62
N HIS A 54 7.76 -23.16 -11.13
CA HIS A 54 6.69 -22.29 -11.59
C HIS A 54 5.93 -21.73 -10.39
N GLY A 55 5.30 -20.58 -10.58
CA GLY A 55 4.56 -19.89 -9.53
C GLY A 55 5.45 -19.15 -8.54
N GLY A 56 4.81 -18.48 -7.60
CA GLY A 56 5.37 -17.45 -6.75
C GLY A 56 5.69 -16.17 -7.53
N ILE A 57 6.16 -15.17 -6.80
CA ILE A 57 6.66 -13.92 -7.37
C ILE A 57 8.16 -13.81 -7.09
N ALA A 58 8.91 -13.47 -8.14
CA ALA A 58 10.33 -13.14 -8.03
C ALA A 58 10.58 -12.00 -7.01
N PRO A 59 11.82 -11.80 -6.55
CA PRO A 59 12.95 -12.67 -6.78
C PRO A 59 12.83 -13.95 -5.95
N TYR A 60 13.38 -15.03 -6.50
CA TYR A 60 13.49 -16.33 -5.88
C TYR A 60 14.87 -16.48 -5.24
N ARG A 61 14.90 -16.98 -4.01
CA ARG A 61 16.10 -17.57 -3.41
C ARG A 61 16.02 -19.09 -3.53
N ILE A 62 17.19 -19.71 -3.64
CA ILE A 62 17.33 -21.17 -3.67
C ILE A 62 18.21 -21.58 -2.49
N PRO A 63 17.64 -21.68 -1.28
CA PRO A 63 18.40 -22.16 -0.13
C PRO A 63 18.69 -23.66 -0.25
N TRP A 64 19.87 -24.06 0.23
CA TRP A 64 20.34 -25.43 0.31
C TRP A 64 20.93 -25.76 1.69
N ARG A 65 20.99 -27.05 2.00
CA ARG A 65 21.69 -27.63 3.17
C ARG A 65 21.93 -29.14 2.98
N THR A 66 22.82 -29.73 3.78
CA THR A 66 23.20 -31.16 3.69
C THR A 66 22.42 -32.09 4.63
N ASP A 67 21.74 -31.54 5.65
CA ASP A 67 20.92 -32.29 6.61
C ASP A 67 19.53 -31.67 6.75
N LEU A 68 18.48 -32.49 6.73
CA LEU A 68 17.11 -32.03 6.94
C LEU A 68 16.80 -31.77 8.43
N ALA A 69 17.49 -32.47 9.33
CA ALA A 69 17.27 -32.40 10.77
C ALA A 69 18.08 -31.30 11.46
N SER A 70 19.18 -30.84 10.86
CA SER A 70 20.10 -29.86 11.47
C SER A 70 20.73 -28.92 10.43
N GLY A 71 21.46 -27.90 10.91
CA GLY A 71 22.17 -26.94 10.06
C GLY A 71 21.37 -25.72 9.59
N SER A 72 22.09 -24.66 9.19
CA SER A 72 21.52 -23.43 8.62
C SER A 72 21.36 -23.56 7.12
N TRP A 73 20.27 -23.00 6.59
CA TRP A 73 20.10 -22.85 5.14
C TRP A 73 21.09 -21.80 4.61
N ALA A 74 21.83 -22.15 3.55
CA ALA A 74 22.68 -21.22 2.81
C ALA A 74 22.10 -21.02 1.40
N ASP A 75 22.25 -19.85 0.78
CA ASP A 75 21.70 -19.61 -0.56
C ASP A 75 22.63 -20.11 -1.67
N VAL A 76 22.05 -20.73 -2.70
CA VAL A 76 22.74 -21.04 -3.96
C VAL A 76 22.87 -19.74 -4.77
N GLY A 77 23.92 -18.97 -4.46
CA GLY A 77 24.18 -17.65 -5.04
C GLY A 77 23.15 -16.59 -4.65
N GLY A 78 23.00 -15.54 -5.46
CA GLY A 78 22.07 -14.44 -5.19
C GLY A 78 20.62 -14.74 -5.60
N ALA A 79 19.70 -13.89 -5.13
CA ALA A 79 18.30 -13.94 -5.54
C ALA A 79 18.16 -13.72 -7.06
N THR A 80 17.26 -14.45 -7.72
CA THR A 80 17.08 -14.42 -9.17
C THR A 80 15.62 -14.17 -9.58
N SER A 81 15.38 -13.62 -10.77
CA SER A 81 14.04 -13.59 -11.38
C SER A 81 13.80 -14.74 -12.35
N ASP A 82 14.84 -15.53 -12.64
CA ASP A 82 14.72 -16.72 -13.49
C ASP A 82 13.84 -17.78 -12.81
N THR A 83 13.32 -18.70 -13.60
CA THR A 83 12.52 -19.85 -13.14
C THR A 83 13.30 -21.17 -13.17
N ASN A 84 14.62 -21.09 -13.36
CA ASN A 84 15.52 -22.23 -13.28
C ASN A 84 16.85 -21.87 -12.60
N ARG A 85 17.53 -22.89 -12.06
CA ARG A 85 18.85 -22.73 -11.43
C ARG A 85 19.67 -24.00 -11.58
N LEU A 86 20.87 -23.84 -12.13
CA LEU A 86 21.92 -24.85 -12.09
C LEU A 86 22.74 -24.70 -10.81
N THR A 87 22.91 -25.80 -10.07
CA THR A 87 23.74 -25.90 -8.87
C THR A 87 24.68 -27.10 -8.96
N ILE A 88 25.81 -27.03 -8.26
CA ILE A 88 26.72 -28.17 -8.10
C ILE A 88 26.35 -28.89 -6.82
N VAL A 89 26.15 -30.21 -6.90
CA VAL A 89 25.95 -31.08 -5.74
C VAL A 89 27.31 -31.66 -5.38
N ASN A 90 27.86 -31.22 -4.25
CA ASN A 90 29.22 -31.59 -3.84
C ASN A 90 29.25 -32.84 -2.94
N GLU A 91 28.09 -33.30 -2.47
CA GLU A 91 27.96 -34.42 -1.55
C GLU A 91 26.91 -35.45 -2.02
N SER A 92 26.83 -36.60 -1.37
CA SER A 92 25.86 -37.63 -1.74
C SER A 92 24.40 -37.24 -1.46
N LYS A 93 24.14 -36.17 -0.68
CA LYS A 93 22.79 -35.68 -0.34
C LYS A 93 22.80 -34.17 -0.07
N ASP A 94 22.19 -33.39 -0.97
CA ASP A 94 21.85 -31.98 -0.75
C ASP A 94 20.31 -31.80 -0.77
N PHE A 95 19.80 -30.95 0.11
CA PHE A 95 18.40 -30.57 0.17
C PHE A 95 18.23 -29.13 -0.32
N PHE A 96 17.38 -28.95 -1.33
CA PHE A 96 17.06 -27.64 -1.88
C PHE A 96 15.60 -27.27 -1.60
N ARG A 97 15.34 -25.98 -1.49
CA ARG A 97 14.00 -25.42 -1.60
C ARG A 97 14.05 -24.19 -2.51
N VAL A 98 12.92 -23.87 -3.12
CA VAL A 98 12.75 -22.60 -3.84
C VAL A 98 11.81 -21.73 -3.00
N VAL A 99 12.26 -20.52 -2.67
CA VAL A 99 11.49 -19.55 -1.90
C VAL A 99 11.27 -18.34 -2.77
N ALA A 100 10.01 -18.02 -3.05
CA ALA A 100 9.64 -16.70 -3.55
C ALA A 100 9.73 -15.73 -2.39
N ASP A 101 10.63 -14.75 -2.49
CA ASP A 101 10.77 -13.75 -1.44
C ASP A 101 9.82 -12.57 -1.61
N GLY A 102 9.04 -12.57 -2.69
CA GLY A 102 7.88 -11.69 -2.89
C GLY A 102 8.19 -10.19 -2.79
N ALA A 103 9.47 -9.83 -2.82
CA ALA A 103 9.95 -8.46 -2.68
C ALA A 103 10.45 -7.90 -4.02
N ALA A 104 10.01 -8.45 -5.16
CA ALA A 104 9.97 -7.63 -6.36
C ALA A 104 8.87 -6.60 -6.12
N ALA A 105 9.28 -5.34 -6.01
CA ALA A 105 8.38 -4.21 -6.08
C ALA A 105 7.67 -4.24 -7.43
N GLU A 106 6.59 -5.01 -7.54
CA GLU A 106 5.65 -4.87 -8.64
C GLU A 106 5.03 -3.48 -8.49
N THR A 107 5.51 -2.55 -9.31
CA THR A 107 4.84 -1.26 -9.46
C THR A 107 3.52 -1.53 -10.15
N ALA A 108 2.42 -1.43 -9.40
CA ALA A 108 1.09 -1.51 -9.96
C ALA A 108 0.54 -0.11 -10.26
N ARG A 109 -0.10 0.07 -11.41
CA ARG A 109 -0.79 1.32 -11.76
C ARG A 109 -2.26 1.23 -11.38
N TYR A 110 -2.75 2.27 -10.72
CA TYR A 110 -4.15 2.39 -10.35
C TYR A 110 -4.75 3.67 -10.90
N GLU A 111 -5.98 3.58 -11.36
CA GLU A 111 -6.87 4.71 -11.54
C GLU A 111 -7.67 4.92 -10.25
N VAL A 112 -7.86 6.20 -9.95
CA VAL A 112 -8.54 6.67 -8.76
C VAL A 112 -9.73 7.48 -9.22
N ILE A 113 -10.91 7.07 -8.77
CA ILE A 113 -12.14 7.79 -9.07
C ILE A 113 -12.76 8.22 -7.76
N PHE A 114 -12.87 9.54 -7.58
CA PHE A 114 -13.63 10.13 -6.49
C PHE A 114 -15.03 10.49 -6.98
N ASN A 115 -16.05 9.85 -6.40
CA ASN A 115 -17.45 10.12 -6.68
C ASN A 115 -18.06 10.91 -5.53
N SER A 116 -18.30 12.19 -5.74
CA SER A 116 -18.93 13.07 -4.76
C SER A 116 -20.44 12.81 -4.65
N THR A 117 -20.93 12.70 -3.42
CA THR A 117 -22.35 12.76 -3.10
C THR A 117 -22.74 14.12 -2.52
N TRP A 118 -21.80 15.02 -2.22
CA TRP A 118 -22.08 16.35 -1.68
C TRP A 118 -22.82 17.23 -2.70
N SER A 119 -24.07 17.53 -2.42
CA SER A 119 -24.96 18.32 -3.27
C SER A 119 -26.02 19.02 -2.43
N ARG A 120 -26.73 20.00 -3.00
CA ARG A 120 -27.86 20.64 -2.32
C ARG A 120 -28.97 19.64 -1.94
N SER A 121 -29.13 18.54 -2.68
CA SER A 121 -30.14 17.52 -2.38
C SER A 121 -29.74 16.67 -1.16
N THR A 122 -28.50 16.22 -1.12
CA THR A 122 -27.98 15.34 -0.05
C THR A 122 -27.56 16.10 1.20
N HIS A 123 -27.17 17.37 1.05
CA HIS A 123 -26.70 18.25 2.12
C HIS A 123 -27.37 19.63 2.00
N PRO A 124 -28.69 19.72 2.24
CA PRO A 124 -29.45 20.94 1.97
C PRO A 124 -29.16 22.09 2.94
N ILE A 125 -28.71 21.77 4.16
CA ILE A 125 -28.47 22.76 5.22
C ILE A 125 -27.23 23.57 4.86
N GLN A 126 -27.41 24.89 4.70
CA GLN A 126 -26.33 25.86 4.42
C GLN A 126 -25.47 25.52 3.19
N PHE A 127 -26.05 24.87 2.17
CA PHE A 127 -25.32 24.53 0.97
C PHE A 127 -24.88 25.80 0.21
N PRO A 128 -23.56 26.00 0.01
CA PRO A 128 -23.04 27.24 -0.58
C PRO A 128 -23.39 27.36 -2.06
N SER A 129 -23.56 28.59 -2.54
CA SER A 129 -23.56 28.90 -3.97
C SER A 129 -22.13 28.78 -4.51
N GLY A 130 -21.91 28.01 -5.58
CA GLY A 130 -20.56 27.77 -6.11
C GLY A 130 -19.76 26.73 -5.32
N ALA A 131 -20.44 25.76 -4.70
CA ALA A 131 -19.80 24.62 -4.05
C ALA A 131 -18.82 23.92 -4.99
N HIS A 132 -17.58 23.76 -4.52
CA HIS A 132 -16.50 23.09 -5.25
C HIS A 132 -15.62 22.35 -4.26
N TYR A 133 -14.84 21.40 -4.78
CA TYR A 133 -13.76 20.77 -4.04
C TYR A 133 -12.45 21.48 -4.33
N SER A 134 -11.51 21.39 -3.40
CA SER A 134 -10.10 21.61 -3.71
C SER A 134 -9.63 20.60 -4.76
N GLY A 135 -8.44 20.84 -5.33
CA GLY A 135 -7.72 19.76 -6.02
C GLY A 135 -7.51 18.57 -5.09
N LEU A 136 -7.62 17.35 -5.63
CA LEU A 136 -7.30 16.13 -4.88
C LEU A 136 -5.80 16.05 -4.66
N ILE A 137 -5.40 15.72 -3.43
CA ILE A 137 -4.00 15.48 -3.05
C ILE A 137 -3.86 14.09 -2.44
N GLY A 138 -2.74 13.43 -2.74
CA GLY A 138 -2.46 12.08 -2.29
C GLY A 138 -1.09 11.59 -2.76
N GLY A 139 -0.75 10.38 -2.37
CA GLY A 139 0.48 9.73 -2.78
C GLY A 139 0.55 8.28 -2.31
N THR A 140 1.38 7.50 -2.99
CA THR A 140 1.72 6.14 -2.56
C THR A 140 2.80 6.22 -1.49
N HIS A 141 2.62 5.51 -0.38
CA HIS A 141 3.57 5.54 0.73
C HIS A 141 3.63 4.19 1.47
N ASN A 142 4.68 3.99 2.26
CA ASN A 142 4.79 2.84 3.15
C ASN A 142 4.10 3.13 4.51
N THR A 143 4.10 2.14 5.41
CA THR A 143 3.45 2.27 6.73
C THR A 143 4.17 3.21 7.70
N GLN A 144 5.38 3.68 7.38
CA GLN A 144 6.15 4.61 8.23
C GLN A 144 5.77 6.07 8.00
N PHE A 145 5.04 6.37 6.93
CA PHE A 145 4.54 7.70 6.63
C PHE A 145 3.03 7.79 6.88
N SER A 146 2.59 8.90 7.45
CA SER A 146 1.19 9.26 7.57
C SER A 146 1.01 10.69 7.07
N MET A 147 0.13 10.88 6.09
CA MET A 147 -0.19 12.21 5.57
C MET A 147 -1.02 13.02 6.58
N TRP A 148 -1.97 12.37 7.24
CA TRP A 148 -2.75 12.87 8.36
C TRP A 148 -3.37 11.69 9.12
N MET A 149 -3.80 11.91 10.36
CA MET A 149 -4.40 10.88 11.21
C MET A 149 -5.49 11.49 12.11
N PRO A 150 -6.64 10.82 12.31
CA PRO A 150 -7.63 11.27 13.28
C PRO A 150 -7.01 11.47 14.67
N GLY A 151 -7.31 12.62 15.30
CA GLY A 151 -6.78 12.98 16.62
C GLY A 151 -5.34 13.51 16.64
N ALA A 152 -4.61 13.46 15.53
CA ALA A 152 -3.29 14.07 15.42
C ALA A 152 -3.37 15.54 14.98
N LEU A 153 -2.31 16.31 15.28
CA LEU A 153 -2.17 17.67 14.75
C LEU A 153 -1.91 17.64 13.25
N ALA A 154 -2.58 18.52 12.50
CA ALA A 154 -2.27 18.75 11.11
C ALA A 154 -0.86 19.32 10.96
N THR A 155 -0.13 18.87 9.94
CA THR A 155 1.10 19.54 9.51
C THR A 155 0.75 20.88 8.85
N ALA A 156 1.71 21.80 8.76
CA ALA A 156 1.50 23.10 8.11
C ALA A 156 0.99 22.96 6.66
N GLY A 157 1.43 21.92 5.93
CA GLY A 157 0.94 21.64 4.57
C GLY A 157 -0.53 21.21 4.55
N ILE A 158 -0.94 20.36 5.49
CA ILE A 158 -2.34 19.92 5.62
C ILE A 158 -3.24 21.06 6.11
N GLU A 159 -2.74 21.94 7.00
CA GLU A 159 -3.45 23.15 7.41
C GLU A 159 -3.75 24.07 6.21
N GLN A 160 -2.78 24.28 5.31
CA GLN A 160 -3.00 25.08 4.10
C GLN A 160 -4.07 24.48 3.18
N VAL A 161 -4.05 23.15 2.98
CA VAL A 161 -5.06 22.46 2.16
C VAL A 161 -6.44 22.58 2.80
N ALA A 162 -6.53 22.50 4.12
CA ALA A 162 -7.80 22.57 4.85
C ALA A 162 -8.37 24.00 4.92
N GLU A 163 -7.55 25.02 5.15
CA GLU A 163 -8.02 26.37 5.46
C GLU A 163 -8.14 27.27 4.21
N ILE A 164 -7.31 27.05 3.19
CA ILE A 164 -7.26 27.93 2.01
C ILE A 164 -8.19 27.41 0.90
N ALA A 165 -8.49 26.11 0.87
CA ALA A 165 -9.18 25.47 -0.25
C ALA A 165 -10.68 25.14 -0.02
N GLY A 166 -11.30 25.53 1.11
CA GLY A 166 -12.77 25.39 1.28
C GLY A 166 -13.32 25.65 2.69
N PHE A 167 -14.44 26.38 2.78
CA PHE A 167 -15.10 26.84 4.02
C PHE A 167 -15.71 25.74 4.92
N PRO A 168 -15.88 25.97 6.24
CA PRO A 168 -16.31 24.97 7.23
C PRO A 168 -17.82 24.70 7.22
N PHE A 169 -18.19 23.40 7.28
CA PHE A 169 -19.54 22.95 7.64
C PHE A 169 -19.66 22.97 9.19
N ALA A 170 -20.59 23.74 9.74
CA ALA A 170 -20.74 23.97 11.19
C ALA A 170 -22.04 23.36 11.76
N GLY A 171 -22.43 22.16 11.31
CA GLY A 171 -23.64 21.47 11.77
C GLY A 171 -23.34 20.31 12.73
N SER A 172 -23.94 20.30 13.92
CA SER A 172 -23.82 19.24 14.93
C SER A 172 -24.79 18.07 14.70
N GLY A 173 -24.83 17.53 13.48
CA GLY A 173 -25.68 16.39 13.10
C GLY A 173 -24.88 15.26 12.46
N PRO A 174 -25.51 14.10 12.17
CA PRO A 174 -24.88 13.05 11.38
C PRO A 174 -24.46 13.64 10.03
N VAL A 175 -23.16 13.74 9.79
CA VAL A 175 -22.62 14.23 8.51
C VAL A 175 -22.78 13.09 7.51
N PRO A 176 -23.60 13.24 6.46
CA PRO A 176 -23.67 12.24 5.41
C PRO A 176 -22.29 12.10 4.77
N PRO A 177 -21.90 10.88 4.33
CA PRO A 177 -20.65 10.72 3.60
C PRO A 177 -20.66 11.64 2.38
N LEU A 178 -19.55 12.34 2.15
CA LEU A 178 -19.41 13.32 1.07
C LEU A 178 -19.10 12.68 -0.29
N GLY A 179 -18.94 11.35 -0.32
CA GLY A 179 -18.64 10.58 -1.50
C GLY A 179 -17.88 9.29 -1.20
N THR A 180 -17.43 8.61 -2.26
CA THR A 180 -16.65 7.38 -2.21
C THR A 180 -15.45 7.46 -3.16
N ALA A 181 -14.30 6.96 -2.74
CA ALA A 181 -13.15 6.76 -3.63
C ALA A 181 -13.07 5.28 -4.03
N THR A 182 -12.88 5.02 -5.32
CA THR A 182 -12.63 3.68 -5.84
C THR A 182 -11.25 3.61 -6.48
N PHE A 183 -10.53 2.52 -6.22
CA PHE A 183 -9.25 2.21 -6.83
C PHE A 183 -9.44 1.09 -7.83
N ARG A 184 -9.02 1.32 -9.07
CA ARG A 184 -9.09 0.32 -10.14
C ARG A 184 -7.68 0.08 -10.66
N ARG A 185 -7.19 -1.15 -10.61
CA ARG A 185 -5.91 -1.52 -11.23
C ARG A 185 -6.02 -1.33 -12.76
N ILE A 186 -5.01 -0.74 -13.39
CA ILE A 186 -5.03 -0.37 -14.82
C ILE A 186 -3.85 -0.90 -15.62
N ASP A 187 -2.95 -1.66 -15.02
CA ASP A 187 -1.99 -2.49 -15.75
C ASP A 187 -2.55 -3.90 -16.01
N ASN A 188 -2.07 -4.51 -17.10
CA ASN A 188 -2.47 -5.83 -17.61
C ASN A 188 -1.79 -6.97 -16.86
#